data_AF-A0A523D332-F1
#
_entry.id   AF-A0A523D332-F1
#
_cell.length_a   1.000
_cell.length_b   1.000
_cell.length_c   1.000
_cell.angle_alpha   90.00
_cell.angle_beta   90.00
_cell.angle_gamma   90.00
#
_symmetry.space_group_name_H-M   'P 1'
#
loop_
_entity.id
_entity.type
_entity.pdbx_description
1 polymer ?
#
loop_
_entity_poly.entity_id
_entity_poly.type
_entity_poly.pdbx_seq_one_letter_code
_entity_poly.pdbx_strand_id
1 'polypeptide(L)'
;MSISYLYLLLAFTAALLFILAQILLRRPWQLKPTGIQSLLEQESLADQELELELDQEYLVPLVIYEDDFPAFGNVIRLVLESFSLGRFLEESDFQEALISLRDSVFQSTDPQELVSTMCVIVNTFVRDPDVEYQCRPHLKVLVDQFLREVEIAPDEA
;
A
#
# COMPACT_ATOMS: atom_id res chain seq x y z
N MET A 1 0.68 -24.02 -57.12
CA MET A 1 0.91 -23.81 -55.68
C MET A 1 -0.10 -22.79 -55.19
N SER A 2 -1.28 -23.24 -54.81
CA SER A 2 -2.38 -22.41 -54.30
C SER A 2 -2.64 -22.84 -52.86
N ILE A 3 -1.70 -22.48 -51.97
CA ILE A 3 -1.93 -22.54 -50.53
C ILE A 3 -3.01 -21.49 -50.28
N SER A 4 -4.23 -22.02 -50.16
CA SER A 4 -5.48 -21.28 -50.28
C SER A 4 -5.52 -20.18 -49.22
N TYR A 5 -5.84 -18.95 -49.63
CA TYR A 5 -6.05 -17.78 -48.77
C TYR A 5 -6.89 -18.08 -47.52
N LEU A 6 -7.77 -19.08 -47.63
CA LEU A 6 -8.57 -19.62 -46.56
C LEU A 6 -7.74 -20.15 -45.38
N TYR A 7 -6.61 -20.83 -45.63
CA TYR A 7 -5.70 -21.27 -44.57
C TYR A 7 -4.97 -20.12 -43.89
N LEU A 8 -4.59 -19.08 -44.66
CA LEU A 8 -3.96 -17.89 -44.12
C LEU A 8 -4.93 -17.10 -43.23
N LEU A 9 -6.18 -16.96 -43.67
CA LEU A 9 -7.22 -16.28 -42.91
C LEU A 9 -7.61 -17.06 -41.65
N LEU A 10 -7.64 -18.40 -41.73
CA LEU A 10 -7.92 -19.27 -40.59
C LEU A 10 -6.77 -19.26 -39.57
N ALA A 11 -5.52 -19.25 -40.04
CA ALA A 11 -4.36 -19.10 -39.17
C ALA A 11 -4.33 -17.72 -38.48
N PHE A 12 -4.68 -16.65 -39.21
CA PHE A 12 -4.72 -15.30 -38.66
C PHE A 12 -5.82 -15.13 -37.60
N THR A 13 -7.02 -15.63 -37.88
CA THR A 13 -8.14 -15.60 -36.93
C THR A 13 -7.87 -16.45 -35.69
N ALA A 14 -7.26 -17.64 -35.85
CA ALA A 14 -6.84 -18.47 -34.72
C ALA A 14 -5.76 -17.79 -33.87
N ALA A 15 -4.77 -17.14 -34.48
CA ALA A 15 -3.75 -16.39 -33.76
C ALA A 15 -4.35 -15.21 -32.98
N LEU A 16 -5.30 -14.49 -33.58
CA LEU A 16 -5.95 -13.35 -32.96
C LEU A 16 -6.82 -13.78 -31.76
N LEU A 17 -7.55 -14.88 -31.90
CA LEU A 17 -8.29 -15.51 -30.80
C LEU A 17 -7.36 -16.02 -29.70
N PHE A 18 -6.20 -16.56 -30.04
CA PHE A 18 -5.22 -17.02 -29.06
C PHE A 18 -4.65 -15.86 -28.24
N ILE A 19 -4.36 -14.72 -28.88
CA ILE A 19 -3.92 -13.49 -28.19
C ILE A 19 -5.04 -12.98 -27.27
N LEU A 20 -6.28 -12.93 -27.76
CA LEU A 20 -7.44 -12.50 -26.98
C LEU A 20 -7.68 -13.42 -25.77
N ALA A 21 -7.54 -14.73 -25.96
CA ALA A 21 -7.63 -15.72 -24.89
C ALA A 21 -6.49 -15.56 -23.88
N GLN A 22 -5.26 -15.29 -24.31
CA GLN A 22 -4.13 -15.00 -23.43
C GLN A 22 -4.37 -13.73 -22.60
N ILE A 23 -4.93 -12.67 -23.19
CA ILE A 23 -5.29 -11.44 -22.47
C ILE A 23 -6.40 -11.71 -21.44
N LEU A 24 -7.42 -12.48 -21.82
CA LEU A 24 -8.53 -12.83 -20.92
C LEU A 24 -8.11 -13.80 -19.82
N LEU A 25 -7.22 -14.77 -20.09
CA LEU A 25 -6.68 -15.69 -19.08
C LEU A 25 -5.67 -15.03 -18.14
N ARG A 26 -4.93 -14.01 -18.59
CA ARG A 26 -4.04 -13.21 -17.73
C ARG A 26 -4.81 -12.23 -16.84
N ARG A 27 -6.04 -11.85 -17.20
CA ARG A 27 -6.84 -10.86 -16.45
C ARG A 27 -7.31 -11.29 -15.05
N PRO A 28 -7.74 -12.53 -14.75
CA PRO A 28 -8.18 -12.87 -13.39
C PRO A 28 -7.01 -13.05 -12.39
N TRP A 29 -5.76 -12.86 -12.83
CA TRP A 29 -4.56 -12.92 -11.99
C TRP A 29 -3.87 -11.56 -11.83
N GLN A 30 -4.50 -10.47 -12.25
CA GLN A 30 -4.13 -9.17 -11.67
C GLN A 30 -4.57 -9.25 -10.22
N LEU A 31 -3.56 -9.35 -9.35
CA LEU A 31 -3.69 -9.48 -7.91
C LEU A 31 -4.81 -8.58 -7.44
N LYS A 32 -5.77 -9.19 -6.75
CA LYS A 32 -6.77 -8.47 -5.98
C LYS A 32 -6.00 -7.46 -5.13
N PRO A 33 -6.15 -6.15 -5.31
CA PRO A 33 -5.37 -5.16 -4.57
C PRO A 33 -5.64 -5.40 -3.09
N THR A 34 -4.60 -5.76 -2.36
CA THR A 34 -4.68 -6.05 -0.93
C THR A 34 -4.50 -4.77 -0.14
N GLY A 35 -5.35 -4.60 0.88
CA GLY A 35 -5.13 -3.67 1.99
C GLY A 35 -5.08 -2.19 1.61
N ILE A 36 -3.87 -1.63 1.55
CA ILE A 36 -3.62 -0.20 1.31
C ILE A 36 -3.75 0.13 -0.17
N GLN A 37 -3.43 -0.81 -1.06
CA GLN A 37 -3.60 -0.64 -2.51
C GLN A 37 -5.06 -0.42 -2.91
N SER A 38 -6.00 -1.04 -2.18
CA SER A 38 -7.43 -0.77 -2.41
C SER A 38 -7.88 0.61 -1.95
N LEU A 39 -7.20 1.22 -0.97
CA LEU A 39 -7.47 2.59 -0.55
C LEU A 39 -7.00 3.57 -1.63
N LEU A 40 -5.80 3.35 -2.18
CA LEU A 40 -5.27 4.10 -3.33
C LEU A 40 -6.20 4.07 -4.56
N GLU A 41 -6.78 2.91 -4.88
CA GLU A 41 -7.72 2.80 -6.01
C GLU A 41 -9.11 3.38 -5.70
N GLN A 42 -9.55 3.35 -4.44
CA GLN A 42 -10.87 3.85 -4.03
C GLN A 42 -10.90 5.39 -3.94
N GLU A 43 -9.83 6.02 -3.46
CA GLU A 43 -9.68 7.48 -3.41
C GLU A 43 -9.41 8.07 -4.80
N SER A 44 -8.73 7.32 -5.68
CA SER A 44 -8.55 7.66 -7.10
C SER A 44 -9.86 7.89 -7.87
N LEU A 45 -11.00 7.36 -7.39
CA LEU A 45 -12.31 7.48 -8.04
C LEU A 45 -13.17 8.60 -7.44
N ALA A 46 -12.76 9.22 -6.34
CA ALA A 46 -13.41 10.39 -5.77
C ALA A 46 -12.76 11.67 -6.36
N ASP A 47 -13.56 12.50 -7.03
CA ASP A 47 -13.14 13.80 -7.58
C ASP A 47 -12.54 14.69 -6.47
N GLN A 48 -11.21 14.71 -6.32
CA GLN A 48 -10.45 15.76 -5.64
C GLN A 48 -8.97 15.73 -6.10
N GLU A 49 -8.65 16.52 -7.12
CA GLU A 49 -7.29 16.62 -7.71
C GLU A 49 -6.17 16.98 -6.70
N LEU A 50 -6.53 17.48 -5.50
CA LEU A 50 -5.58 17.98 -4.49
C LEU A 50 -5.32 16.98 -3.35
N GLU A 51 -6.26 16.08 -3.05
CA GLU A 51 -6.05 14.95 -2.12
C GLU A 51 -5.25 13.83 -2.81
N LEU A 52 -5.50 13.61 -4.11
CA LEU A 52 -4.84 12.61 -4.96
C LEU A 52 -3.31 12.79 -5.08
N GLU A 53 -2.78 14.03 -5.02
CA GLU A 53 -1.34 14.30 -5.06
C GLU A 53 -0.66 13.97 -3.72
N LEU A 54 -1.32 14.30 -2.60
CA LEU A 54 -0.83 14.02 -1.25
C LEU A 54 -0.80 12.51 -0.98
N ASP A 55 -1.85 11.82 -1.40
CA ASP A 55 -2.02 10.38 -1.20
C ASP A 55 -1.02 9.57 -2.02
N GLN A 56 -0.71 9.97 -3.25
CA GLN A 56 0.35 9.31 -4.03
C GLN A 56 1.76 9.58 -3.49
N GLU A 57 2.03 10.77 -2.94
CA GLU A 57 3.35 11.11 -2.41
C GLU A 57 3.69 10.34 -1.13
N TYR A 58 2.70 10.13 -0.24
CA TYR A 58 2.93 9.57 1.10
C TYR A 58 2.39 8.15 1.31
N LEU A 59 1.38 7.68 0.58
CA LEU A 59 0.87 6.31 0.73
C LEU A 59 1.72 5.27 0.01
N VAL A 60 2.34 5.62 -1.13
CA VAL A 60 3.17 4.68 -1.88
C VAL A 60 4.33 4.11 -1.04
N PRO A 61 5.07 4.92 -0.26
CA PRO A 61 6.06 4.41 0.69
C PRO A 61 5.48 3.47 1.75
N LEU A 62 4.26 3.73 2.24
CA LEU A 62 3.61 2.90 3.26
C LEU A 62 3.27 1.51 2.73
N VAL A 63 2.92 1.40 1.44
CA VAL A 63 2.64 0.11 0.78
C VAL A 63 3.89 -0.76 0.66
N ILE A 64 5.07 -0.15 0.49
CA ILE A 64 6.33 -0.90 0.28
C ILE A 64 6.69 -1.73 1.52
N TYR A 65 6.37 -1.23 2.71
CA TYR A 65 6.67 -1.90 3.96
C TYR A 65 5.53 -2.81 4.45
N GLU A 66 4.43 -2.96 3.70
CA GLU A 66 3.29 -3.81 4.11
C GLU A 66 3.67 -5.30 4.17
N ASP A 67 4.60 -5.75 3.32
CA ASP A 67 5.07 -7.14 3.30
C ASP A 67 6.10 -7.44 4.41
N ASP A 68 7.00 -6.50 4.69
CA ASP A 68 8.06 -6.65 5.70
C ASP A 68 7.56 -6.37 7.13
N PHE A 69 6.59 -5.45 7.26
CA PHE A 69 5.96 -5.07 8.52
C PHE A 69 4.42 -5.13 8.40
N PRO A 70 3.83 -6.32 8.27
CA PRO A 70 2.39 -6.50 8.14
C PRO A 70 1.57 -5.89 9.29
N ALA A 71 2.06 -5.89 10.53
CA ALA A 71 1.29 -5.28 11.62
C ALA A 71 1.27 -3.74 11.49
N PHE A 72 2.38 -3.12 11.09
CA PHE A 72 2.44 -1.70 10.74
C PHE A 72 1.44 -1.32 9.64
N GLY A 73 1.43 -2.07 8.52
CA GLY A 73 0.49 -1.83 7.41
C GLY A 73 -0.98 -1.96 7.84
N ASN A 74 -1.30 -2.93 8.70
CA ASN A 74 -2.66 -3.10 9.22
C ASN A 74 -3.09 -1.96 10.16
N VAL A 75 -2.17 -1.38 10.95
CA VAL A 75 -2.47 -0.18 11.77
C VAL A 75 -2.86 0.97 10.86
N ILE A 76 -2.03 1.27 9.84
CA ILE A 76 -2.29 2.34 8.88
C ILE A 76 -3.63 2.13 8.19
N ARG A 77 -3.90 0.92 7.68
CA ARG A 77 -5.17 0.61 7.01
C ARG A 77 -6.37 0.88 7.93
N LEU A 78 -6.33 0.39 9.16
CA LEU A 78 -7.43 0.57 10.11
C LEU A 78 -7.74 2.05 10.37
N VAL A 79 -6.71 2.89 10.42
CA VAL A 79 -6.87 4.32 10.65
C VAL A 79 -7.39 5.01 9.39
N LEU A 80 -6.78 4.74 8.23
CA LEU A 80 -7.15 5.38 6.97
C LEU A 80 -8.52 4.94 6.42
N GLU A 81 -9.06 3.82 6.87
CA GLU A 81 -10.46 3.44 6.59
C GLU A 81 -11.48 4.45 7.18
N SER A 82 -11.09 5.22 8.20
CA SER A 82 -11.98 6.11 8.94
C SER A 82 -11.53 7.57 8.98
N PHE A 83 -10.26 7.85 8.69
CA PHE A 83 -9.65 9.17 8.82
C PHE A 83 -8.78 9.47 7.60
N SER A 84 -8.86 10.69 7.06
CA SER A 84 -7.99 11.09 5.96
C SER A 84 -6.55 11.29 6.44
N LEU A 85 -5.58 10.97 5.58
CA LEU A 85 -4.16 11.19 5.87
C LEU A 85 -3.85 12.67 6.13
N GLY A 86 -4.52 13.56 5.39
CA GLY A 86 -4.38 15.02 5.50
C GLY A 86 -4.58 15.58 6.91
N ARG A 87 -5.42 14.92 7.73
CA ARG A 87 -5.63 15.29 9.14
C ARG A 87 -4.34 15.20 9.96
N PHE A 88 -3.53 14.18 9.73
CA PHE A 88 -2.33 13.91 10.52
C PHE A 88 -1.12 14.69 10.02
N LEU A 89 -1.16 15.20 8.78
CA LEU A 89 -0.10 16.03 8.20
C LEU A 89 0.04 17.41 8.87
N GLU A 90 -0.92 17.82 9.69
CA GLU A 90 -0.76 19.02 10.53
C GLU A 90 0.27 18.81 11.66
N GLU A 91 0.56 17.56 12.03
CA GLU A 91 1.62 17.23 12.98
C GLU A 91 2.99 17.15 12.26
N SER A 92 3.91 18.05 12.63
CA SER A 92 5.26 18.10 12.05
C SER A 92 6.00 16.78 12.16
N ASP A 93 5.92 16.14 13.33
CA ASP A 93 6.63 14.90 13.62
C ASP A 93 6.12 13.75 12.72
N PHE A 94 4.81 13.74 12.44
CA PHE A 94 4.19 12.77 11.55
C PHE A 94 4.60 13.00 10.09
N GLN A 95 4.57 14.25 9.65
CA GLN A 95 5.00 14.62 8.30
C GLN A 95 6.48 14.29 8.06
N GLU A 96 7.36 14.62 9.02
CA GLU A 96 8.79 14.30 8.95
C GLU A 96 9.01 12.77 8.93
N ALA A 97 8.25 12.02 9.71
CA ALA A 97 8.32 10.56 9.70
C ALA A 97 7.90 9.98 8.34
N LEU A 98 6.84 10.48 7.72
CA LEU A 98 6.45 10.04 6.37
C LEU A 98 7.50 10.37 5.31
N ILE A 99 8.13 11.55 5.39
CA ILE A 99 9.23 11.92 4.50
C ILE A 99 10.44 10.99 4.70
N SER A 100 10.80 10.72 5.96
CA SER A 100 11.89 9.79 6.30
C SER A 100 11.61 8.39 5.76
N LEU A 101 10.37 7.90 5.92
CA LEU A 101 9.94 6.60 5.41
C LEU A 101 9.93 6.52 3.88
N ARG A 102 9.61 7.63 3.20
CA ARG A 102 9.73 7.73 1.75
C ARG A 102 11.19 7.67 1.32
N ASP A 103 12.04 8.45 1.98
CA ASP A 103 13.45 8.56 1.59
C ASP A 103 14.19 7.23 1.85
N SER A 104 13.76 6.44 2.84
CA SER A 104 14.29 5.09 3.11
C SER A 104 13.96 4.04 2.04
N VAL A 105 13.00 4.30 1.15
CA VAL A 105 12.75 3.45 -0.02
C VAL A 105 13.88 3.59 -1.04
N PHE A 106 14.42 4.80 -1.18
CA PHE A 106 15.43 5.13 -2.20
C PHE A 106 16.86 5.08 -1.68
N GLN A 107 17.05 5.07 -0.36
CA GLN A 107 18.35 5.10 0.30
C GLN A 107 18.46 3.92 1.28
N SER A 108 19.67 3.37 1.47
CA SER A 108 19.85 2.36 2.52
C SER A 108 19.78 3.03 3.89
N THR A 109 18.63 2.94 4.54
CA THR A 109 18.41 3.46 5.89
C THR A 109 18.78 2.40 6.92
N ASP A 110 19.29 2.85 8.06
CA ASP A 110 19.54 1.99 9.22
C ASP A 110 18.22 1.35 9.68
N PRO A 111 18.12 0.02 9.84
CA PRO A 111 16.91 -0.64 10.33
C PRO A 111 16.35 -0.04 11.62
N GLN A 112 17.22 0.46 12.51
CA GLN A 112 16.80 1.09 13.75
C GLN A 112 16.12 2.46 13.51
N GLU A 113 16.61 3.23 12.53
CA GLU A 113 16.02 4.49 12.11
C GLU A 113 14.65 4.27 11.44
N LEU A 114 14.55 3.24 10.60
CA LEU A 114 13.29 2.82 9.98
C LEU A 114 12.22 2.46 11.02
N VAL A 115 12.58 1.63 12.01
CA VAL A 115 11.68 1.25 13.11
C VAL A 115 11.28 2.47 13.93
N SER A 116 12.21 3.38 14.23
CA SER A 116 11.91 4.62 14.94
C SER A 116 10.88 5.46 14.18
N THR A 117 11.06 5.61 12.87
CA THR A 117 10.12 6.32 11.98
C THR A 117 8.73 5.69 11.99
N MET A 118 8.63 4.36 11.89
CA MET A 118 7.36 3.64 11.99
C MET A 118 6.69 3.82 13.35
N CYS A 119 7.48 3.83 14.43
CA CYS A 119 6.97 4.09 15.78
C CYS A 119 6.35 5.48 15.93
N VAL A 120 6.95 6.51 15.32
CA VAL A 120 6.41 7.88 15.34
C VAL A 120 5.04 7.92 14.65
N ILE A 121 4.91 7.31 13.47
CA ILE A 121 3.65 7.23 12.71
C ILE A 121 2.56 6.53 13.54
N VAL A 122 2.85 5.35 14.09
CA VAL A 122 1.89 4.59 14.90
C VAL A 122 1.52 5.36 16.17
N ASN A 123 2.49 6.02 16.82
CA ASN A 123 2.25 6.79 18.04
C ASN A 123 1.35 8.00 17.79
N THR A 124 1.48 8.70 16.66
CA THR A 124 0.54 9.77 16.28
C THR A 124 -0.90 9.25 16.22
N PHE A 125 -1.14 8.09 15.60
CA PHE A 125 -2.47 7.50 15.55
C PHE A 125 -3.01 7.08 16.92
N VAL A 126 -2.16 6.49 17.78
CA VAL A 126 -2.57 6.03 19.11
C VAL A 126 -2.86 7.21 20.06
N ARG A 127 -2.21 8.36 19.85
CA ARG A 127 -2.41 9.57 20.66
C ARG A 127 -3.63 10.37 20.23
N ASP A 128 -4.16 10.13 19.02
CA ASP A 128 -5.35 10.80 18.54
C ASP A 128 -6.61 10.24 19.25
N PRO A 129 -7.39 11.09 19.96
CA PRO A 129 -8.53 10.64 20.74
C PRO A 129 -9.70 10.13 19.89
N ASP A 130 -9.85 10.63 18.67
CA ASP A 130 -10.90 10.17 17.76
C ASP A 130 -10.53 8.81 17.18
N VAL A 131 -9.25 8.61 16.83
CA VAL A 131 -8.73 7.31 16.40
C VAL A 131 -8.85 6.29 17.53
N GLU A 132 -8.47 6.65 18.77
CA GLU A 132 -8.64 5.75 19.91
C GLU A 132 -10.10 5.36 20.11
N TYR A 133 -11.03 6.31 19.98
CA TYR A 133 -12.46 6.06 20.15
C TYR A 133 -13.04 5.16 19.05
N GLN A 134 -12.69 5.43 17.79
CA GLN A 134 -13.28 4.76 16.62
C GLN A 134 -12.63 3.41 16.32
N CYS A 135 -11.32 3.26 16.53
CA CYS A 135 -10.54 2.07 16.20
C CYS A 135 -10.26 1.16 17.41
N ARG A 136 -10.73 1.55 18.62
CA ARG A 136 -10.42 0.95 19.94
C ARG A 136 -10.32 -0.58 20.00
N PRO A 137 -11.28 -1.38 19.49
CA PRO A 137 -11.23 -2.83 19.67
C PRO A 137 -10.09 -3.50 18.89
N HIS A 138 -9.64 -2.90 17.79
CA HIS A 138 -8.66 -3.49 16.88
C HIS A 138 -7.28 -2.82 17.00
N LEU A 139 -7.25 -1.51 17.24
CA LEU A 139 -6.02 -0.72 17.27
C LEU A 139 -5.03 -1.25 18.31
N LYS A 140 -5.49 -1.54 19.53
CA LYS A 140 -4.62 -2.05 20.58
C LYS A 140 -3.95 -3.37 20.21
N VAL A 141 -4.71 -4.30 19.62
CA VAL A 141 -4.20 -5.61 19.23
C VAL A 141 -3.16 -5.49 18.12
N LEU A 142 -3.40 -4.60 17.15
CA LEU A 142 -2.49 -4.34 16.04
C LEU A 142 -1.20 -3.64 16.52
N VAL A 143 -1.30 -2.69 17.44
CA VAL A 143 -0.14 -2.04 18.05
C VAL A 143 0.69 -3.05 18.85
N ASP A 144 0.06 -3.92 19.64
CA ASP A 144 0.76 -4.99 20.38
C ASP A 144 1.42 -6.01 19.42
N GLN A 145 0.91 -6.18 18.20
CA GLN A 145 1.53 -7.01 17.15
C GLN A 145 2.70 -6.28 16.50
N PHE A 146 2.54 -5.00 16.19
CA PHE A 146 3.59 -4.14 15.64
C PHE A 146 4.80 -4.04 16.59
N LEU A 147 4.57 -3.86 17.89
CA LEU A 147 5.66 -3.82 18.87
C LEU A 147 6.48 -5.12 18.88
N ARG A 148 5.81 -6.28 18.76
CA ARG A 148 6.50 -7.57 18.67
C ARG A 148 7.27 -7.74 17.36
N GLU A 149 6.71 -7.23 16.27
CA GLU A 149 7.34 -7.25 14.95
C GLU A 149 8.65 -6.45 14.94
N VAL A 150 8.65 -5.24 15.52
CA VAL A 150 9.85 -4.41 15.60
C VAL A 150 10.85 -4.85 16.67
N GLU A 151 10.41 -5.56 17.72
CA GLU A 151 11.30 -6.18 18.71
C GLU A 151 12.11 -7.35 18.14
N ILE A 152 11.61 -8.03 17.10
CA ILE A 152 12.25 -9.20 16.48
C ILE A 152 13.24 -8.80 15.36
N ALA A 153 13.06 -7.62 14.77
CA ALA A 153 13.92 -7.07 13.72
C ALA A 153 15.45 -6.88 14.04
N PRO A 154 15.97 -6.87 15.29
CA PRO A 154 17.39 -6.56 15.51
C PRO A 154 18.42 -7.68 15.21
N ASP A 155 18.03 -8.93 14.96
CA ASP A 155 18.98 -10.07 15.05
C ASP A 155 19.10 -10.98 13.81
N GLU A 156 18.43 -10.69 12.68
CA GLU A 156 18.61 -11.45 11.44
C GLU A 156 19.35 -10.63 10.36
N ALA A 157 20.68 -10.51 10.52
CA ALA A 157 21.62 -10.01 9.51
C ALA A 157 22.77 -11.02 9.28
#